data_AF-A0AA35YPW2-F1
#
_entry.id   AF-A0AA35YPW2-F1
#
_cell.length_a   1.000
_cell.length_b   1.000
_cell.length_c   1.000
_cell.angle_alpha   90.00
_cell.angle_beta   90.00
_cell.angle_gamma   90.00
#
_symmetry.space_group_name_H-M   'P 1'
#
loop_
_entity.id
_entity.type
_entity.pdbx_description
1 polymer ?
#
loop_
_entity_poly.entity_id
_entity_poly.type
_entity_poly.pdbx_seq_one_letter_code
_entity_poly.pdbx_strand_id
1 'polypeptide(L)'
;MVLFLFRIFNLVQPQHHHDHQKLSRSSPVSAMVTREFLVVRNFKDINERKDLQESCAVCLNEFEGDDKIRCLINCTHTFHQGCLDRWMDLVQGTCPICRTPILPYACQDEYNKRLNVVNNLHMKSY
;
A
#
# COMPACT_ATOMS: atom_id res chain seq x y z
N MET A 1 -6.58 20.15 -18.10
CA MET A 1 -5.47 19.19 -17.92
C MET A 1 -5.79 18.21 -16.78
N VAL A 2 -6.92 17.49 -16.86
CA VAL A 2 -7.34 16.49 -15.86
C VAL A 2 -8.18 15.40 -16.55
N LEU A 3 -7.69 14.82 -17.66
CA LEU A 3 -8.35 13.69 -18.34
C LEU A 3 -7.36 12.90 -19.22
N PHE A 4 -6.26 12.35 -18.69
CA PHE A 4 -5.37 11.53 -19.55
C PHE A 4 -4.78 10.22 -18.98
N LEU A 5 -5.11 9.77 -17.76
CA LEU A 5 -4.58 8.50 -17.25
C LEU A 5 -5.64 7.52 -16.72
N PHE A 6 -6.80 7.46 -17.36
CA PHE A 6 -7.72 6.30 -17.26
C PHE A 6 -8.06 5.68 -18.62
N ARG A 7 -7.34 6.04 -19.69
CA ARG A 7 -7.63 5.62 -21.08
C ARG A 7 -6.40 5.10 -21.83
N ILE A 8 -5.56 4.31 -21.18
CA ILE A 8 -4.56 3.48 -21.87
C ILE A 8 -4.78 2.00 -21.54
N PHE A 9 -6.03 1.55 -21.65
CA PHE A 9 -6.39 0.13 -21.49
C PHE A 9 -7.57 -0.28 -22.38
N ASN A 10 -7.71 0.31 -23.58
CA ASN A 10 -8.90 0.06 -24.39
C ASN A 10 -8.75 0.16 -25.90
N LEU A 11 -7.63 -0.25 -26.49
CA LEU A 11 -7.59 -0.60 -27.92
C LEU A 11 -6.56 -1.71 -28.16
N VAL A 12 -6.98 -2.75 -28.89
CA VAL A 12 -6.28 -4.01 -29.25
C VAL A 12 -6.49 -5.17 -28.28
N GLN A 13 -7.53 -5.97 -28.55
CA GLN A 13 -7.44 -7.43 -28.44
C GLN A 13 -7.46 -8.01 -29.86
N PRO A 14 -6.63 -9.04 -30.14
CA PRO A 14 -7.26 -10.32 -30.43
C PRO A 14 -6.59 -11.52 -29.73
N GLN A 15 -7.46 -12.34 -29.13
CA GLN A 15 -7.41 -13.78 -28.85
C GLN A 15 -6.05 -14.46 -28.64
N HIS A 16 -5.61 -14.61 -27.39
CA HIS A 16 -4.92 -15.80 -26.90
C HIS A 16 -5.15 -15.95 -25.39
N HIS A 17 -5.42 -17.18 -24.96
CA HIS A 17 -5.76 -17.59 -23.60
C HIS A 17 -4.81 -16.99 -22.54
N HIS A 18 -5.32 -16.10 -21.69
CA HIS A 18 -4.63 -15.73 -20.45
C HIS A 18 -5.63 -15.67 -19.30
N ASP A 19 -5.30 -16.48 -18.29
CA ASP A 19 -5.94 -16.62 -17.00
C ASP A 19 -6.33 -15.24 -16.43
N HIS A 20 -7.64 -14.99 -16.29
CA HIS A 20 -8.14 -13.80 -15.63
C HIS A 20 -7.88 -13.95 -14.13
N GLN A 21 -6.66 -13.64 -13.71
CA GLN A 21 -6.37 -13.37 -12.31
C GLN A 21 -7.16 -12.13 -11.92
N LYS A 22 -8.36 -12.35 -11.35
CA LYS A 22 -9.20 -11.34 -10.73
C LYS A 22 -8.28 -10.44 -9.91
N LEU A 23 -8.31 -9.12 -10.12
CA LEU A 23 -7.89 -8.18 -9.09
C LEU A 23 -8.83 -8.38 -7.90
N SER A 24 -8.53 -9.36 -7.05
CA SER A 24 -9.23 -9.58 -5.81
C SER A 24 -8.90 -8.38 -4.92
N ARG A 25 -9.93 -7.60 -4.57
CA ARG A 25 -9.84 -6.63 -3.49
C ARG A 25 -9.20 -7.33 -2.29
N SER A 26 -8.19 -6.70 -1.69
CA SER A 26 -7.64 -7.15 -0.43
C SER A 26 -8.78 -7.35 0.57
N SER A 27 -8.81 -8.48 1.29
CA SER A 27 -9.75 -8.63 2.40
C SER A 27 -9.52 -7.49 3.41
N PRO A 28 -10.57 -6.86 3.97
CA PRO A 28 -10.41 -5.80 4.99
C PRO A 28 -9.50 -6.22 6.16
N VAL A 29 -9.52 -7.51 6.48
CA VAL A 29 -8.69 -8.12 7.52
C VAL A 29 -7.19 -8.09 7.14
N SER A 30 -6.86 -8.32 5.86
CA SER A 30 -5.49 -8.26 5.34
C SER A 30 -4.91 -6.84 5.43
N ALA A 31 -5.71 -5.82 5.08
CA ALA A 31 -5.30 -4.43 5.20
C ALA A 31 -5.09 -4.01 6.66
N MET A 32 -5.98 -4.46 7.57
CA MET A 32 -5.85 -4.20 9.02
C MET A 32 -4.55 -4.76 9.57
N VAL A 33 -4.28 -6.05 9.35
CA VAL A 33 -3.05 -6.70 9.84
C VAL A 33 -1.83 -6.02 9.22
N THR A 34 -1.85 -5.69 7.93
CA THR A 34 -0.72 -5.01 7.26
C THR A 34 -0.36 -3.68 7.92
N ARG A 35 -1.36 -2.87 8.32
CA ARG A 35 -1.12 -1.56 8.96
C ARG A 35 -0.38 -1.64 10.28
N GLU A 36 -0.60 -2.71 11.05
CA GLU A 36 0.05 -2.91 12.35
C GLU A 36 1.57 -3.11 12.22
N PHE A 37 2.03 -3.66 11.10
CA PHE A 37 3.46 -3.88 10.84
C PHE A 37 4.17 -2.64 10.31
N LEU A 38 3.44 -1.60 9.90
CA LEU A 38 4.03 -0.40 9.35
C LEU A 38 4.21 0.67 10.43
N VAL A 39 5.44 1.18 10.54
CA VAL A 39 5.76 2.28 11.46
C VAL A 39 5.22 3.60 10.91
N VAL A 40 4.55 4.36 11.76
CA VAL A 40 4.17 5.76 11.51
C VAL A 40 5.24 6.66 12.12
N ARG A 41 5.66 7.69 11.38
CA ARG A 41 6.58 8.74 11.86
C ARG A 41 6.03 10.11 11.47
N ASN A 42 6.48 11.18 12.14
CA ASN A 42 6.24 12.52 11.60
C ASN A 42 7.30 12.84 10.56
N PHE A 43 6.95 13.63 9.56
CA PHE A 43 7.88 14.01 8.49
C PHE A 43 9.08 14.81 9.02
N LYS A 44 8.86 15.73 9.97
CA LYS A 44 9.94 16.51 10.60
C LYS A 44 11.03 15.64 11.24
N ASP A 45 10.69 14.45 11.71
CA ASP A 45 11.61 13.53 12.39
C ASP A 45 12.57 12.82 11.40
N ILE A 46 12.35 12.96 10.09
CA ILE A 46 13.15 12.27 9.05
C ILE A 46 14.00 13.24 8.22
N ASN A 47 13.82 14.56 8.38
CA ASN A 47 14.41 15.61 7.55
C ASN A 47 15.95 15.73 7.66
N GLU A 48 16.60 14.94 8.51
CA GLU A 48 18.06 14.82 8.55
C GLU A 48 18.64 14.00 7.38
N ARG A 49 17.79 13.34 6.59
CA ARG A 49 18.20 12.56 5.40
C ARG A 49 17.87 13.34 4.12
N LYS A 50 18.88 13.93 3.49
CA LYS A 50 18.76 14.77 2.27
C LYS A 50 18.19 14.07 1.03
N ASP A 51 17.99 12.75 1.05
CA ASP A 51 17.55 11.97 -0.12
C ASP A 51 16.08 11.50 -0.03
N LEU A 52 15.28 12.11 0.85
CA LEU A 52 13.87 11.74 1.00
C LEU A 52 12.97 12.48 0.01
N GLN A 53 11.89 11.81 -0.38
CA GLN A 53 10.82 12.42 -1.17
C GLN A 53 10.14 13.53 -0.37
N GLU A 54 9.94 14.69 -0.98
CA GLU A 54 9.30 15.86 -0.37
C GLU A 54 7.79 15.91 -0.60
N SER A 55 7.24 15.03 -1.44
CA SER A 55 5.80 14.98 -1.73
C SER A 55 5.25 13.55 -1.77
N CYS A 56 3.97 13.43 -1.46
CA CYS A 56 3.27 12.16 -1.51
C CYS A 56 2.77 11.86 -2.94
N ALA A 57 3.24 10.77 -3.54
CA ALA A 57 2.82 10.38 -4.89
C ALA A 57 1.35 9.92 -5.03
N VAL A 58 0.61 9.82 -3.92
CA VAL A 58 -0.82 9.42 -3.93
C VAL A 58 -1.74 10.63 -3.98
N CYS A 59 -1.52 11.63 -3.11
CA CYS A 59 -2.32 12.86 -3.08
C CYS A 59 -1.69 14.03 -3.84
N LEU A 60 -0.41 13.90 -4.23
CA LEU A 60 0.40 14.91 -4.92
C LEU A 60 0.69 16.18 -4.11
N ASN A 61 0.44 16.17 -2.80
CA ASN A 61 0.80 17.27 -1.90
C ASN A 61 2.20 17.08 -1.31
N GLU A 62 2.86 18.19 -1.01
CA GLU A 62 4.10 18.22 -0.23
C GLU A 62 3.87 17.68 1.19
N PHE A 63 4.95 17.19 1.82
CA PHE A 63 4.92 16.81 3.22
C PHE A 63 5.17 18.03 4.11
N GLU A 64 4.32 18.22 5.11
CA GLU A 64 4.48 19.23 6.14
C GLU A 64 5.10 18.62 7.41
N GLY A 65 5.73 19.42 8.26
CA GLY A 65 6.53 18.92 9.39
C GLY A 65 5.78 17.96 10.33
N ASP A 66 4.51 18.23 10.61
CA ASP A 66 3.68 17.38 11.49
C ASP A 66 2.92 16.27 10.74
N ASP A 67 3.16 16.09 9.44
CA ASP A 67 2.52 15.04 8.67
C ASP A 67 2.95 13.66 9.16
N LYS A 68 1.94 12.83 9.45
CA LYS A 68 2.14 11.41 9.72
C LYS A 68 2.40 10.69 8.41
N ILE A 69 3.56 10.08 8.31
CA ILE A 69 4.01 9.38 7.11
C ILE A 69 4.38 7.92 7.40
N ARG A 70 4.34 7.12 6.34
CA ARG A 70 4.84 5.75 6.31
C ARG A 70 5.91 5.66 5.22
N CYS A 71 7.11 5.24 5.61
CA CYS A 71 8.20 4.94 4.70
C CYS A 71 8.30 3.41 4.57
N LEU A 72 8.17 2.91 3.33
CA LEU A 72 8.20 1.47 3.07
C LEU A 72 9.62 0.92 3.19
N ILE A 73 9.82 -0.11 4.00
CA ILE A 73 11.16 -0.66 4.28
C ILE A 73 11.77 -1.30 3.02
N ASN A 74 10.95 -1.93 2.16
CA ASN A 74 11.46 -2.67 1.01
C ASN A 74 11.85 -1.77 -0.18
N CYS A 75 11.43 -0.51 -0.22
CA CYS A 75 11.67 0.38 -1.38
C CYS A 75 11.82 1.86 -1.04
N THR A 76 11.89 2.21 0.25
CA THR A 76 12.10 3.57 0.81
C THR A 76 11.10 4.66 0.40
N HIS A 77 10.14 4.36 -0.47
CA HIS A 77 9.09 5.29 -0.85
C HIS A 77 8.22 5.71 0.34
N THR A 78 7.86 6.99 0.37
CA THR A 78 7.19 7.64 1.50
C THR A 78 5.83 8.18 1.08
N PHE A 79 4.84 8.01 1.97
CA PHE A 79 3.46 8.43 1.73
C PHE A 79 2.85 8.95 3.03
N HIS A 80 1.83 9.81 2.96
CA HIS A 80 0.99 10.07 4.12
C HIS A 80 0.38 8.77 4.63
N GLN A 81 0.29 8.64 5.95
CA GLN A 81 -0.30 7.48 6.62
C GLN A 81 -1.67 7.15 6.02
N GLY A 82 -2.57 8.13 5.95
CA GLY A 82 -3.92 7.94 5.42
C GLY A 82 -3.96 7.60 3.93
N CYS A 83 -3.02 8.12 3.14
CA CYS A 83 -2.95 7.84 1.71
C CYS A 83 -2.55 6.38 1.44
N LEU A 84 -1.52 5.89 2.13
CA LEU A 84 -1.10 4.49 2.00
C LEU A 84 -2.14 3.54 2.62
N ASP A 85 -2.74 3.91 3.76
CA ASP A 85 -3.76 3.10 4.41
C ASP A 85 -4.98 2.89 3.50
N ARG A 86 -5.43 3.93 2.79
CA ARG A 86 -6.52 3.84 1.80
C ARG A 86 -6.11 3.04 0.57
N TRP A 87 -4.86 3.17 0.11
CA TRP A 87 -4.35 2.38 -1.01
C TRP A 87 -4.43 0.87 -0.71
N MET A 88 -4.06 0.47 0.50
CA MET A 88 -4.12 -0.92 0.96
C MET A 88 -5.55 -1.49 1.03
N ASP A 89 -6.56 -0.65 1.27
CA ASP A 89 -7.98 -1.07 1.23
C ASP A 89 -8.50 -1.32 -0.18
N LEU A 90 -7.96 -0.60 -1.18
CA LEU A 90 -8.56 -0.52 -2.51
C LEU A 90 -7.87 -1.41 -3.55
N VAL A 91 -6.53 -1.40 -3.59
CA VAL A 91 -5.81 -1.80 -4.79
C VAL A 91 -4.95 -3.04 -4.58
N GLN A 92 -4.08 -3.08 -3.55
CA GLN A 92 -3.32 -4.26 -3.08
C GLN A 92 -2.23 -3.82 -2.07
N GLY A 93 -1.67 -4.78 -1.31
CA GLY A 93 -0.56 -4.60 -0.35
C GLY A 93 0.81 -4.35 -0.98
N THR A 94 0.89 -3.49 -2.01
CA THR A 94 2.10 -3.16 -2.77
C THR A 94 2.32 -1.65 -2.85
N CYS A 95 3.58 -1.24 -3.03
CA CYS A 95 3.96 0.16 -3.16
C CYS A 95 3.26 0.83 -4.37
N PRO A 96 2.61 2.00 -4.18
CA PRO A 96 1.98 2.76 -5.26
C PRO A 96 2.92 3.16 -6.42
N ILE A 97 4.22 3.28 -6.15
CA ILE A 97 5.22 3.73 -7.12
C ILE A 97 5.84 2.54 -7.86
N CYS A 98 6.45 1.61 -7.13
CA CYS A 98 7.28 0.54 -7.72
C CYS A 98 6.68 -0.87 -7.62
N ARG A 99 5.48 -1.01 -7.02
CA ARG A 99 4.78 -2.29 -6.82
C ARG A 99 5.49 -3.33 -5.95
N THR A 100 6.62 -3.00 -5.32
CA THR A 100 7.25 -3.84 -4.30
C THR A 100 6.26 -4.14 -3.16
N PRO A 101 6.19 -5.37 -2.63
CA PRO A 101 5.33 -5.69 -1.49
C PRO A 101 5.57 -4.75 -0.31
N ILE A 102 4.48 -4.33 0.35
CA ILE A 102 4.53 -3.43 1.51
C ILE A 102 5.12 -4.15 2.73
N LEU A 103 4.79 -5.43 2.90
CA LEU A 103 5.28 -6.24 4.03
C LEU A 103 6.72 -6.68 3.79
N PRO A 104 7.62 -6.48 4.75
CA PRO A 104 8.95 -7.07 4.74
C PRO A 104 8.89 -8.60 4.66
N TYR A 105 9.69 -9.21 3.79
CA TYR A 105 9.74 -10.68 3.67
C TYR A 105 10.13 -11.34 5.00
N ALA A 106 10.96 -10.68 5.82
CA ALA A 106 11.38 -11.18 7.13
C ALA A 106 10.23 -11.31 8.16
N CYS A 107 9.10 -10.61 7.98
CA CYS A 107 7.96 -10.69 8.90
C CYS A 107 6.78 -11.47 8.32
N GLN A 108 6.95 -12.15 7.19
CA GLN A 108 5.87 -12.83 6.47
C GLN A 108 5.21 -13.94 7.32
N ASP A 109 5.99 -14.71 8.06
CA ASP A 109 5.47 -15.80 8.91
C ASP A 109 4.61 -15.27 10.06
N GLU A 110 5.08 -14.21 10.72
CA GLU A 110 4.33 -13.55 11.80
C GLU A 110 3.06 -12.88 11.26
N TYR A 111 3.15 -12.24 10.09
CA TYR A 111 1.99 -11.70 9.38
C TYR A 111 0.96 -12.78 9.08
N ASN A 112 1.37 -13.90 8.49
CA ASN A 112 0.48 -15.02 8.14
C ASN A 112 -0.17 -15.61 9.39
N LYS A 113 0.60 -15.78 10.47
CA LYS A 113 0.10 -16.25 11.76
C LYS A 113 -0.99 -15.32 12.31
N ARG A 114 -0.76 -14.01 12.32
CA ARG A 114 -1.76 -13.02 12.77
C ARG A 114 -2.98 -13.01 11.87
N LEU A 115 -2.78 -13.02 10.56
CA LEU A 115 -3.87 -13.05 9.59
C LEU A 115 -4.79 -14.25 9.81
N ASN A 116 -4.22 -15.43 10.06
CA ASN A 116 -4.98 -16.64 10.38
C ASN A 116 -5.79 -16.49 11.68
N VAL A 117 -5.20 -15.91 12.72
CA VAL A 117 -5.93 -15.63 13.97
C VAL A 117 -7.10 -14.70 13.73
N VAL A 118 -6.91 -13.56 13.05
CA VAL A 118 -7.98 -12.58 12.82
C VAL A 118 -9.07 -13.13 11.90
N ASN A 119 -8.71 -13.87 10.85
CA ASN A 119 -9.69 -14.54 10.00
C ASN A 119 -10.53 -15.56 10.78
N ASN A 120 -9.92 -16.34 11.67
CA ASN A 120 -10.63 -17.31 12.51
C ASN A 120 -11.54 -16.64 13.55
N LEU A 121 -11.15 -15.47 14.07
CA LEU A 121 -12.00 -14.68 14.96
C LEU A 121 -13.21 -14.10 14.22
N HIS A 122 -12.99 -13.54 13.03
CA HIS A 122 -14.06 -13.01 12.18
C HIS A 122 -15.04 -14.10 11.71
N MET A 123 -14.59 -15.36 11.58
CA MET A 123 -15.47 -16.51 11.29
C MET A 123 -16.30 -16.99 12.49
N LYS A 124 -15.92 -16.67 13.74
CA LYS A 124 -16.66 -17.05 14.96
C LYS A 124 -17.66 -15.99 15.43
N SER A 125 -17.71 -14.83 14.77
CA SER A 125 -18.62 -13.72 15.08
C SER A 125 -19.90 -13.70 14.23
N TYR A 126 -20.12 -14.71 13.40
CA TYR A 126 -21.36 -14.98 12.66
C TYR A 126 -21.87 -16.37 13.03
#